data_AF-A0A8T6RRG3-F1
#
_entry.id   AF-A0A8T6RRG3-F1
#
_cell.length_a   1.000
_cell.length_b   1.000
_cell.length_c   1.000
_cell.angle_alpha   90.00
_cell.angle_beta   90.00
_cell.angle_gamma   90.00
#
_symmetry.space_group_name_H-M   'P 1'
#
loop_
_entity.id
_entity.type
_entity.pdbx_description
1 polymer ?
#
loop_
_entity_poly.entity_id
_entity_poly.type
_entity_poly.pdbx_seq_one_letter_code
_entity_poly.pdbx_strand_id
1 'polypeptide(L)'
;MTTLPIKLKKEIIEKIDYLVKIGRYPNRSAAIREIIYEKLANENFLWEETLINRKKIEDMLNNLKKIKDFQIIFTSDKTANELVSEGRER
;
A
#
# COMPACT_ATOMS: atom_id res chain seq x y z
N MET A 1 17.74 -18.43 -0.99
CA MET A 1 17.42 -18.19 -2.42
C MET A 1 16.32 -19.16 -2.80
N THR A 2 15.13 -18.67 -3.18
CA THR A 2 13.98 -19.52 -3.52
C THR A 2 13.89 -19.67 -5.04
N THR A 3 13.66 -20.88 -5.54
CA THR A 3 13.48 -21.13 -6.97
C THR A 3 11.98 -21.11 -7.30
N LEU A 4 11.58 -20.26 -8.23
CA LEU A 4 10.20 -20.17 -8.71
C LEU A 4 10.16 -20.58 -10.19
N PRO A 5 9.51 -21.70 -10.54
CA PRO A 5 9.28 -22.04 -11.93
C PRO A 5 8.19 -21.13 -12.49
N ILE A 6 8.50 -20.38 -13.55
CA ILE A 6 7.56 -19.49 -14.25
C ILE A 6 7.40 -19.92 -15.71
N LYS A 7 6.18 -19.80 -16.23
CA LYS A 7 5.90 -19.96 -17.67
C LYS A 7 5.79 -18.58 -18.30
N LEU A 8 6.61 -18.31 -19.30
CA LEU A 8 6.61 -17.06 -20.05
C LEU A 8 6.28 -17.35 -21.52
N LYS A 9 5.67 -16.36 -22.18
CA LYS A 9 5.46 -16.43 -23.62
C LYS A 9 6.82 -16.41 -24.34
N LYS A 10 6.89 -17.07 -25.51
CA LYS A 10 8.14 -17.25 -26.27
C LYS A 10 8.78 -15.91 -26.64
N GLU A 11 7.97 -14.92 -27.00
CA GLU A 11 8.44 -13.59 -27.40
C GLU A 11 9.16 -12.86 -26.26
N ILE A 12 8.77 -13.12 -25.01
CA ILE A 12 9.42 -12.55 -23.82
C ILE A 12 10.79 -13.22 -23.61
N ILE A 13 10.85 -14.54 -23.76
CA ILE A 13 12.10 -15.30 -23.63
C ILE A 13 13.11 -14.83 -24.68
N GLU A 14 12.68 -14.61 -25.93
CA GLU A 14 13.54 -14.11 -27.00
C GLU A 14 14.12 -12.72 -26.70
N LYS A 15 13.32 -11.82 -26.11
CA LYS A 15 13.81 -10.51 -25.65
C LYS A 15 14.85 -10.65 -24.54
N ILE A 16 14.61 -11.51 -23.56
CA ILE A 16 15.58 -11.77 -22.48
C ILE A 16 16.88 -12.36 -23.06
N ASP A 17 16.77 -13.30 -23.99
CA ASP A 17 17.91 -13.91 -24.68
C ASP A 17 18.73 -12.89 -25.44
N TYR A 18 18.07 -11.96 -26.13
CA TYR A 18 18.75 -10.86 -26.79
C TYR A 18 19.57 -10.03 -25.79
N LEU A 19 19.00 -9.67 -24.64
CA LEU A 19 19.70 -8.89 -23.60
C LEU A 19 20.92 -9.64 -23.03
N VAL A 20 20.84 -10.96 -22.91
CA VAL A 20 21.99 -11.78 -22.50
C VAL A 20 23.04 -11.84 -23.60
N LYS A 21 22.62 -12.04 -24.87
CA LYS A 21 23.52 -12.13 -26.03
C LYS A 21 24.34 -10.85 -26.26
N ILE A 22 23.76 -9.67 -26.03
CA ILE A 22 24.48 -8.40 -26.16
C ILE A 22 25.38 -8.09 -24.94
N GLY A 23 25.46 -9.00 -23.97
CA GLY A 23 26.31 -8.86 -22.79
C GLY A 23 25.75 -7.93 -21.70
N ARG A 24 24.49 -7.50 -21.80
CA ARG A 24 23.87 -6.64 -20.77
C ARG A 24 23.69 -7.39 -19.45
N TYR A 25 23.40 -8.69 -19.51
CA TYR A 25 23.27 -9.55 -18.34
C TYR A 25 24.05 -10.86 -18.54
N PRO A 26 24.63 -11.43 -17.47
CA PRO A 26 25.44 -12.66 -17.56
C PRO A 26 24.62 -13.92 -17.86
N ASN A 27 23.32 -13.92 -17.51
CA ASN A 27 22.40 -15.03 -17.77
C ASN A 27 20.94 -14.57 -17.66
N ARG A 28 20.01 -15.45 -18.08
CA ARG A 28 18.56 -15.19 -18.05
C ARG A 28 18.05 -14.86 -16.64
N SER A 29 18.52 -15.60 -15.63
CA SER A 29 18.07 -15.42 -14.25
C SER A 29 18.48 -14.06 -13.68
N ALA A 30 19.68 -13.58 -14.03
CA ALA A 30 20.13 -12.24 -13.67
C ALA A 30 19.28 -11.17 -14.37
N ALA A 31 19.05 -11.31 -15.67
CA ALA A 31 18.19 -10.38 -16.43
C ALA A 31 16.77 -10.28 -15.82
N ILE A 32 16.14 -11.43 -15.55
CA ILE A 32 14.79 -11.47 -14.96
C ILE A 32 14.79 -10.83 -13.57
N ARG A 33 15.80 -11.12 -12.73
CA ARG A 33 15.89 -10.57 -11.38
C ARG A 33 16.01 -9.05 -11.40
N GLU A 34 16.90 -8.51 -12.22
CA GLU A 34 17.09 -7.05 -12.32
C GLU A 34 15.85 -6.35 -12.84
N ILE A 35 15.21 -6.89 -13.89
CA ILE A 35 13.96 -6.31 -14.43
C ILE A 35 12.86 -6.30 -13.36
N ILE A 36 12.70 -7.38 -12.59
CA ILE A 36 11.73 -7.43 -11.50
C ILE A 36 12.09 -6.41 -10.42
N TYR A 37 13.36 -6.33 -10.02
CA TYR A 37 13.80 -5.40 -8.98
C TYR A 37 13.60 -3.94 -9.39
N GLU A 38 14.02 -3.57 -10.60
CA GLU A 38 13.80 -2.24 -11.16
C GLU A 38 12.30 -1.90 -11.23
N LYS A 39 11.45 -2.85 -11.62
CA LYS A 39 10.01 -2.61 -11.69
C LYS A 39 9.39 -2.45 -10.31
N LEU A 40 9.71 -3.32 -9.37
CA LEU A 40 9.20 -3.23 -8.00
C LEU A 40 9.71 -1.98 -7.26
N ALA A 41 10.93 -1.52 -7.55
CA ALA A 41 11.48 -0.29 -6.97
C ALA A 41 10.82 0.98 -7.55
N ASN A 42 10.40 0.94 -8.81
CA ASN A 42 9.74 2.07 -9.48
C ASN A 42 8.22 2.08 -9.28
N GLU A 43 7.64 0.97 -8.83
CA GLU A 43 6.26 0.96 -8.37
C GLU A 43 6.22 1.53 -6.95
N ASN A 44 5.52 2.65 -6.77
CA ASN A 44 5.13 3.18 -5.45
C ASN A 44 4.08 2.26 -4.80
N PHE A 45 4.39 0.97 -4.65
CA PHE A 45 3.61 0.12 -3.78
C PHE A 45 3.86 0.58 -2.35
N LEU A 46 2.82 1.15 -1.74
CA LEU A 46 2.73 1.37 -0.30
C LEU A 46 2.64 0.01 0.40
N TRP A 47 3.69 -0.80 0.31
CA TRP A 47 3.81 -2.07 1.03
C TRP A 47 3.61 -1.87 2.54
N GLU A 48 3.90 -0.65 3.03
CA GLU A 48 3.68 -0.22 4.41
C GLU A 48 2.22 0.14 4.74
N GLU A 49 1.37 0.53 3.79
CA GLU A 49 -0.02 0.91 4.10
C GLU A 49 -0.95 -0.28 4.31
N THR A 50 -0.65 -1.46 3.78
CA THR A 50 -1.45 -2.66 4.08
C THR A 50 -0.98 -3.39 5.33
N LEU A 51 0.26 -3.16 5.76
CA LEU A 51 0.74 -3.52 7.10
C LEU A 51 0.45 -2.37 8.05
N ILE A 52 -0.81 -1.92 8.12
CA ILE A 52 -1.24 -0.98 9.15
C ILE A 52 -0.90 -1.63 10.49
N ASN A 53 0.20 -1.14 11.04
CA ASN A 53 0.82 -1.59 12.25
C ASN A 53 -0.25 -1.45 13.34
N ARG A 54 -0.85 -2.57 13.77
CA ARG A 54 -1.93 -2.58 14.78
C ARG A 54 -1.55 -1.70 15.97
N LYS A 55 -0.27 -1.69 16.31
CA LYS A 55 0.35 -0.83 17.32
C LYS A 55 0.19 0.67 17.04
N LYS A 56 0.34 1.13 15.79
CA LYS A 56 0.13 2.55 15.41
C LYS A 56 -1.34 2.96 15.52
N ILE A 57 -2.28 2.08 15.16
CA ILE A 57 -3.71 2.31 15.41
C ILE A 57 -4.00 2.33 16.91
N GLU A 58 -3.47 1.37 17.66
CA GLU A 58 -3.62 1.31 19.12
C GLU A 58 -3.04 2.57 19.79
N ASP A 59 -1.88 3.04 19.34
CA ASP A 59 -1.25 4.25 19.85
C ASP A 59 -2.07 5.51 19.49
N MET A 60 -2.61 5.62 18.27
CA MET A 60 -3.55 6.68 17.90
C MET A 60 -4.81 6.65 18.77
N LEU A 61 -5.43 5.48 18.95
CA LEU A 61 -6.62 5.32 19.79
C LEU A 61 -6.34 5.64 21.25
N ASN A 62 -5.18 5.24 21.77
CA ASN A 62 -4.76 5.54 23.14
C ASN A 62 -4.48 7.04 23.32
N ASN A 63 -3.93 7.71 22.31
CA ASN A 63 -3.74 9.15 22.34
C ASN A 63 -5.07 9.91 22.27
N LEU A 64 -6.02 9.45 21.45
CA LEU A 64 -7.38 10.01 21.40
C LEU A 64 -8.11 9.86 22.74
N LYS A 65 -7.98 8.70 23.40
CA LYS A 65 -8.55 8.48 24.76
C LYS A 65 -7.95 9.39 25.83
N LYS A 66 -6.72 9.88 25.64
CA LYS A 66 -6.04 10.78 26.58
C LYS A 66 -6.42 12.25 26.40
N ILE A 67 -7.13 12.60 25.32
CA ILE A 67 -7.66 13.94 25.13
C ILE A 67 -8.81 14.12 26.10
N LYS A 68 -8.55 14.83 27.22
CA LYS A 68 -9.56 15.14 28.24
C LYS A 68 -10.60 16.15 27.75
N ASP A 69 -10.22 17.03 26.84
CA ASP A 69 -11.05 18.15 26.37
C ASP A 69 -11.33 18.01 24.87
N PHE A 70 -12.17 17.04 24.51
CA PHE A 70 -12.66 16.93 23.14
C PHE A 70 -13.80 17.91 22.92
N GLN A 71 -13.50 19.04 22.28
CA GLN A 71 -14.53 19.97 21.83
C GLN A 71 -15.10 19.47 20.51
N ILE A 72 -16.31 18.91 20.55
CA ILE A 72 -17.11 18.65 19.36
C ILE A 72 -17.56 20.00 18.82
N ILE A 73 -16.93 20.45 17.74
CA ILE A 73 -17.37 21.65 17.02
C ILE A 73 -18.46 21.21 16.05
N PHE A 74 -19.72 21.54 16.38
CA PHE A 74 -20.83 21.37 15.45
C PHE A 74 -20.71 22.43 14.35
N THR A 75 -20.49 21.99 13.12
CA THR A 75 -20.40 22.87 11.93
C THR A 75 -21.75 23.18 11.30
N SER A 76 -22.85 22.71 11.89
CA SER A 76 -24.20 23.03 11.43
C SER A 76 -24.70 24.31 12.07
N ASP A 77 -25.52 25.06 11.34
CA ASP A 77 -26.27 26.21 11.88
C ASP A 77 -27.30 25.80 12.95
N LYS A 78 -27.58 24.49 13.06
CA LYS A 78 -28.49 23.92 14.03
C LYS A 78 -27.82 23.74 15.39
N THR A 79 -28.57 24.06 16.43
CA THR A 79 -28.16 23.85 17.83
C THR A 79 -28.20 22.36 18.20
N ALA A 80 -27.44 21.98 19.23
CA ALA A 80 -27.39 20.59 19.71
C ALA A 80 -28.77 20.03 20.10
N ASN A 81 -29.68 20.88 20.59
CA ASN A 81 -31.05 20.46 20.92
C ASN A 81 -31.87 20.13 19.67
N GLU A 82 -31.74 20.89 18.59
CA GLU A 82 -32.48 20.67 17.35
C GLU A 82 -32.08 19.36 16.67
N LEU A 83 -30.80 19.01 16.71
CA LEU A 83 -30.29 17.73 16.20
C LEU A 83 -30.83 16.53 16.99
N VAL A 84 -31.00 16.67 18.32
CA VAL A 84 -31.52 15.61 19.18
C VAL A 84 -33.02 15.42 19.01
N SER A 85 -33.78 16.50 18.78
CA SER A 85 -35.22 16.42 18.50
C SER A 85 -35.51 15.75 17.15
N GLU A 86 -34.76 16.06 16.10
CA GLU A 86 -34.93 15.42 14.78
C GLU A 86 -34.67 13.90 14.82
N GLY A 87 -33.77 13.45 15.69
CA GLY A 87 -33.48 12.03 15.87
C GLY A 87 -34.54 11.26 16.66
N ARG A 88 -35.43 11.95 17.40
CA ARG A 88 -36.48 11.34 18.25
C ARG A 88 -37.85 11.30 17.59
N GLU A 89 -38.06 12.07 16.52
CA GLU A 89 -39.29 12.05 15.72
C GLU A 89 -39.23 11.04 14.56
N ARG A 90 -38.16 10.24 14.48
CA ARG A 90 -38.02 9.11 13.53
C ARG A 90 -38.31 7.77 14.19
#